data_AF-A0A088G0M5-F1
#
_entry.id   AF-A0A088G0M5-F1
#
_cell.length_a   1.000
_cell.length_b   1.000
_cell.length_c   1.000
_cell.angle_alpha   90.00
_cell.angle_beta   90.00
_cell.angle_gamma   90.00
#
_symmetry.space_group_name_H-M   'P 1'
#
loop_
_entity.id
_entity.type
_entity.pdbx_description
1 polymer ?
#
loop_
_entity_poly.entity_id
_entity_poly.type
_entity_poly.pdbx_seq_one_letter_code
_entity_poly.pdbx_strand_id
1 'polypeptide(L)'
;PGKLPPKSTVFGYLCPWRDAGVFTRINHCLVTADREQTGRQASPNAAVLSVKTTESGGPHGNDAGKEILLQGEGKETQSMVDMDGRALVLDAQPADIQDRDGGIPVLPVSRISFPFVEKAFADMGYSGNRPQSATLIDVEIVRKPKDQV
;
A
#
# COMPACT_ATOMS: atom_id res chain seq x y z
N PRO A 1 13.77 -31.93 -7.60
CA PRO A 1 12.28 -31.86 -7.59
C PRO A 1 11.72 -32.67 -6.41
N GLY A 2 10.80 -32.10 -5.59
CA GLY A 2 10.17 -32.83 -4.47
C GLY A 2 10.64 -32.46 -3.04
N LYS A 3 11.46 -31.42 -2.87
CA LYS A 3 11.85 -30.91 -1.53
C LYS A 3 10.86 -29.88 -0.95
N LEU A 4 9.84 -29.51 -1.72
CA LEU A 4 8.85 -28.53 -1.29
C LEU A 4 7.60 -29.25 -0.81
N PRO A 5 6.92 -28.71 0.22
CA PRO A 5 5.64 -29.23 0.66
C PRO A 5 4.62 -29.22 -0.49
N PRO A 6 3.64 -30.14 -0.51
CA PRO A 6 2.55 -30.11 -1.47
C PRO A 6 1.85 -28.75 -1.46
N LYS A 7 1.41 -28.29 -2.64
CA LYS A 7 0.67 -27.02 -2.78
C LYS A 7 -0.52 -26.95 -1.82
N SER A 8 -1.26 -28.06 -1.66
CA SER A 8 -2.40 -28.16 -0.75
C SER A 8 -2.01 -27.88 0.70
N THR A 9 -0.84 -28.33 1.14
CA THR A 9 -0.32 -28.05 2.48
C THR A 9 -0.01 -26.57 2.65
N VAL A 10 0.69 -25.96 1.70
CA VAL A 10 1.04 -24.52 1.77
C VAL A 10 -0.23 -23.66 1.78
N PHE A 11 -1.15 -23.88 0.84
CA PHE A 11 -2.40 -23.12 0.76
C PHE A 11 -3.34 -23.42 1.94
N GLY A 12 -3.27 -24.62 2.51
CA GLY A 12 -4.03 -25.00 3.70
C GLY A 12 -3.68 -24.18 4.95
N TYR A 13 -2.45 -23.67 5.06
CA TYR A 13 -2.09 -22.70 6.10
C TYR A 13 -2.24 -21.25 5.63
N LEU A 14 -1.80 -20.96 4.40
CA LEU A 14 -1.74 -19.61 3.86
C LEU A 14 -3.11 -18.93 3.80
N CYS A 15 -4.14 -19.62 3.28
CA CYS A 15 -5.47 -19.01 3.11
C CYS A 15 -6.11 -18.68 4.47
N PRO A 16 -6.19 -19.60 5.45
CA PRO A 16 -6.72 -19.26 6.77
C PRO A 16 -5.94 -18.15 7.46
N TRP A 17 -4.61 -18.11 7.33
CA TRP A 17 -3.79 -17.04 7.93
C TRP A 17 -4.05 -15.68 7.29
N ARG A 18 -4.20 -15.63 5.96
CA ARG A 18 -4.60 -14.43 5.24
C ARG A 18 -5.96 -13.95 5.72
N ASP A 19 -6.94 -14.85 5.75
CA ASP A 19 -8.33 -14.51 6.09
C ASP A 19 -8.49 -14.12 7.57
N ALA A 20 -7.66 -14.69 8.45
CA ALA A 20 -7.59 -14.32 9.86
C ALA A 20 -6.70 -13.09 10.16
N GLY A 21 -6.13 -12.44 9.13
CA GLY A 21 -5.30 -11.24 9.30
C GLY A 21 -3.95 -11.47 10.00
N VAL A 22 -3.44 -12.70 9.99
CA VAL A 22 -2.18 -13.08 10.67
C VAL A 22 -1.00 -12.25 10.15
N PHE A 23 -0.91 -12.08 8.83
CA PHE A 23 0.15 -11.28 8.21
C PHE A 23 0.10 -9.81 8.62
N THR A 24 -1.11 -9.23 8.71
CA THR A 24 -1.30 -7.85 9.19
C THR A 24 -0.79 -7.70 10.61
N ARG A 25 -1.07 -8.67 11.49
CA ARG A 25 -0.61 -8.63 12.89
C ARG A 25 0.91 -8.80 13.01
N ILE A 26 1.49 -9.72 12.24
CA ILE A 26 2.96 -9.89 12.18
C ILE A 26 3.62 -8.60 11.69
N ASN A 27 3.10 -8.01 10.60
CA ASN A 27 3.63 -6.76 10.06
C ASN A 27 3.57 -5.64 11.09
N HIS A 28 2.44 -5.47 11.78
CA HIS A 28 2.32 -4.46 12.84
C HIS A 28 3.38 -4.63 13.93
N CYS A 29 3.57 -5.85 14.44
CA CYS A 29 4.60 -6.12 15.45
C CYS A 29 6.02 -5.82 14.93
N LEU A 30 6.34 -6.20 13.69
CA LEU A 30 7.65 -5.95 13.09
C LEU A 30 7.89 -4.46 12.86
N VAL A 31 6.90 -3.72 12.35
CA VAL A 31 6.99 -2.27 12.15
C VAL A 31 7.21 -1.57 13.48
N THR A 32 6.43 -1.90 14.51
CA THR A 32 6.58 -1.29 15.83
C THR A 32 7.96 -1.57 16.43
N ALA A 33 8.43 -2.82 16.38
CA ALA A 33 9.75 -3.19 16.90
C ALA A 33 10.89 -2.48 16.16
N ASP A 34 10.85 -2.42 14.82
CA ASP A 34 11.88 -1.77 14.02
C ASP A 34 11.87 -0.24 14.20
N ARG A 35 10.69 0.35 14.40
CA ARG A 35 10.58 1.78 14.77
C ARG A 35 11.26 2.07 16.09
N GLU A 36 10.98 1.30 17.13
CA GLU A 36 11.64 1.45 18.43
C GLU A 36 13.15 1.24 18.32
N GLN A 37 13.58 0.24 17.55
CA GLN A 37 15.00 -0.05 17.31
C GLN A 37 15.74 1.10 16.62
N THR A 38 15.07 1.83 15.72
CA THR A 38 15.62 2.99 15.03
C THR A 38 15.43 4.31 15.78
N GLY A 39 14.99 4.26 17.04
CA GLY A 39 14.80 5.42 17.90
C GLY A 39 13.55 6.26 17.57
N ARG A 40 12.61 5.70 16.80
CA ARG A 40 11.29 6.28 16.55
C ARG A 40 10.29 5.82 17.60
N GLN A 41 9.19 6.56 17.74
CA GLN A 41 8.03 6.11 18.52
C GLN A 41 7.40 4.88 17.87
N ALA A 42 7.01 3.90 18.69
CA ALA A 42 6.35 2.64 18.30
C ALA A 42 5.24 2.82 17.25
N SER A 43 4.34 3.78 17.49
CA SER A 43 3.31 4.16 16.52
C SER A 43 3.76 5.34 15.68
N PRO A 44 3.56 5.32 14.35
CA PRO A 44 3.72 6.49 13.50
C PRO A 44 2.60 7.50 13.76
N ASN A 45 2.92 8.77 13.52
CA ASN A 45 1.97 9.89 13.49
C ASN A 45 1.74 10.43 12.06
N ALA A 46 2.65 10.13 11.14
CA ALA A 46 2.59 10.54 9.76
C ALA A 46 2.99 9.40 8.83
N ALA A 47 2.41 9.41 7.63
CA ALA A 47 2.61 8.39 6.61
C ALA A 47 2.68 9.00 5.20
N VAL A 48 3.07 8.19 4.22
CA VAL A 48 3.11 8.53 2.80
C VAL A 48 2.23 7.55 2.03
N LEU A 49 1.36 8.06 1.17
CA LEU A 49 0.61 7.28 0.18
C LEU A 49 1.39 7.21 -1.12
N SER A 50 1.47 6.01 -1.69
CA SER A 50 2.18 5.75 -2.95
C SER A 50 1.57 4.54 -3.65
N VAL A 51 1.68 4.49 -4.97
CA VAL A 51 1.31 3.33 -5.77
C VAL A 51 2.55 2.58 -6.19
N LYS A 52 2.55 1.26 -6.02
CA LYS A 52 3.55 0.37 -6.62
C LYS A 52 2.88 -0.50 -7.66
N THR A 53 3.28 -0.33 -8.91
CA THR A 53 2.90 -1.25 -9.99
C THR A 53 3.66 -2.55 -9.82
N THR A 54 2.94 -3.67 -9.79
CA THR A 54 3.55 -4.99 -9.86
C THR A 54 3.56 -5.39 -11.32
N GLU A 55 4.74 -5.64 -11.91
CA GLU A 55 4.82 -6.24 -13.23
C GLU A 55 4.13 -7.62 -13.19
N SER A 56 2.95 -7.70 -13.80
CA SER A 56 2.21 -8.95 -13.94
C SER A 56 2.87 -9.72 -15.07
N GLY A 57 3.49 -10.87 -14.79
CA GLY A 57 4.15 -11.71 -15.81
C GLY A 57 3.16 -12.44 -16.75
N GLY A 58 2.36 -11.70 -17.52
CA GLY A 58 1.47 -12.18 -18.58
C GLY A 58 1.92 -11.69 -19.98
N PRO A 59 1.31 -12.13 -21.09
CA PRO A 59 1.71 -11.70 -22.44
C PRO A 59 1.34 -10.23 -22.69
N HIS A 60 2.32 -9.41 -23.08
CA HIS A 60 2.20 -7.95 -23.25
C HIS A 60 1.96 -7.57 -24.72
N GLY A 61 1.03 -6.66 -24.97
CA GLY A 61 0.86 -5.94 -26.24
C GLY A 61 1.41 -4.52 -26.09
N ASN A 62 2.44 -4.17 -26.86
CA ASN A 62 3.13 -2.89 -26.77
C ASN A 62 2.54 -1.94 -27.82
N ASP A 63 1.83 -0.89 -27.39
CA ASP A 63 1.48 0.23 -28.27
C ASP A 63 1.71 1.57 -27.54
N ALA A 64 2.64 2.35 -28.09
CA ALA A 64 2.87 3.78 -27.86
C ALA A 64 2.72 4.30 -26.41
N GLY A 65 3.71 4.02 -25.56
CA GLY A 65 4.03 4.85 -24.38
C GLY A 65 3.12 4.70 -23.16
N LYS A 66 2.09 3.85 -23.24
CA LYS A 66 1.44 3.22 -22.08
C LYS A 66 1.30 1.76 -22.42
N GLU A 67 1.83 0.87 -21.59
CA GLU A 67 1.40 -0.52 -21.64
C GLU A 67 -0.10 -0.52 -21.39
N ILE A 68 -0.87 -0.76 -22.46
CA ILE A 68 -2.27 -1.10 -22.34
C ILE A 68 -2.26 -2.52 -21.77
N LEU A 69 -2.25 -2.59 -20.44
CA LEU A 69 -2.82 -3.73 -19.75
C LEU A 69 -4.22 -3.88 -20.34
N LEU A 70 -4.47 -5.03 -20.99
CA LEU A 70 -5.83 -5.44 -21.33
C LEU A 70 -6.69 -5.11 -20.12
N GLN A 71 -7.76 -4.32 -20.33
CA GLN A 71 -8.63 -3.82 -19.25
C GLN A 71 -8.80 -4.88 -18.16
N GLY A 72 -8.16 -4.68 -17.00
CA GLY A 72 -8.27 -5.55 -15.83
C GLY A 72 -7.17 -6.59 -15.59
N GLU A 73 -6.06 -6.65 -16.34
CA GLU A 73 -5.01 -7.67 -16.09
C GLU A 73 -3.80 -7.21 -15.26
N GLY A 74 -3.65 -5.91 -15.00
CA GLY A 74 -2.63 -5.37 -14.10
C GLY A 74 -3.10 -5.25 -12.66
N LYS A 75 -2.17 -5.45 -11.72
CA LYS A 75 -2.38 -5.19 -10.30
C LYS A 75 -1.42 -4.14 -9.79
N GLU A 76 -1.98 -3.08 -9.24
CA GLU A 76 -1.23 -2.05 -8.54
C GLU A 76 -1.49 -2.16 -7.05
N THR A 77 -0.45 -1.97 -6.25
CA THR A 77 -0.57 -1.96 -4.80
C THR A 77 -0.64 -0.51 -4.34
N GLN A 78 -1.80 -0.11 -3.83
CA GLN A 78 -1.92 1.11 -3.04
C GLN A 78 -1.20 0.87 -1.73
N SER A 79 -0.19 1.69 -1.45
CA SER A 79 0.68 1.52 -0.29
C SER A 79 0.63 2.76 0.59
N MET A 80 0.55 2.51 1.90
CA MET A 80 0.75 3.51 2.92
C MET A 80 1.97 3.10 3.73
N VAL A 81 2.98 3.95 3.76
CA VAL A 81 4.26 3.68 4.44
C VAL A 81 4.53 4.75 5.50
N ASP A 82 5.33 4.41 6.52
CA ASP A 82 5.83 5.42 7.45
C ASP A 82 6.95 6.28 6.81
N MET A 83 7.42 7.27 7.56
CA MET A 83 8.46 8.20 7.11
C MET A 83 9.82 7.58 6.79
N ASP A 84 10.09 6.36 7.27
CA ASP A 84 11.32 5.64 6.97
C ASP A 84 11.07 4.51 5.94
N GLY A 85 9.88 4.46 5.33
CA GLY A 85 9.52 3.52 4.26
C GLY A 85 8.94 2.18 4.71
N ARG A 86 8.57 2.02 5.98
CA ARG A 86 7.96 0.78 6.49
C ARG A 86 6.52 0.66 6.05
N ALA A 87 6.13 -0.50 5.52
CA ALA A 87 4.77 -0.73 5.07
C ALA A 87 3.77 -0.77 6.24
N LEU A 88 2.82 0.17 6.26
CA LEU A 88 1.71 0.20 7.21
C LEU A 88 0.50 -0.54 6.66
N VAL A 89 0.12 -0.25 5.41
CA VAL A 89 -0.96 -0.89 4.67
C VAL A 89 -0.51 -1.12 3.24
N LEU A 90 -0.80 -2.31 2.71
CA LEU A 90 -0.60 -2.66 1.31
C LEU A 90 -1.92 -3.25 0.80
N ASP A 91 -2.55 -2.57 -0.14
CA ASP A 91 -3.83 -2.99 -0.73
C ASP A 91 -3.66 -3.22 -2.22
N ALA A 92 -3.71 -4.49 -2.64
CA ALA A 92 -3.56 -4.87 -4.04
C ALA A 92 -4.90 -4.66 -4.77
N GLN A 93 -4.89 -3.72 -5.70
CA GLN A 93 -6.05 -3.26 -6.44
C GLN A 93 -5.86 -3.46 -7.95
N PRO A 94 -6.95 -3.55 -8.73
CA PRO A 94 -6.90 -3.46 -10.19
C PRO A 94 -6.19 -2.16 -10.64
N ALA A 95 -5.34 -2.26 -11.66
CA ALA A 95 -4.55 -1.15 -12.19
C ALA A 95 -5.39 -0.04 -12.89
N ASP A 96 -6.67 -0.29 -13.14
CA ASP A 96 -7.58 0.70 -13.73
C ASP A 96 -8.24 1.60 -12.68
N ILE A 97 -8.02 1.34 -11.38
CA ILE A 97 -8.43 2.21 -10.29
C ILE A 97 -7.49 3.41 -10.20
N GLN A 98 -8.03 4.62 -10.26
CA GLN A 98 -7.25 5.84 -10.09
C GLN A 98 -6.73 5.96 -8.65
N ASP A 99 -5.49 6.42 -8.47
CA ASP A 99 -4.82 6.59 -7.17
C ASP A 99 -5.70 7.30 -6.13
N ARG A 100 -6.39 8.38 -6.54
CA ARG A 100 -7.33 9.10 -5.67
C ARG A 100 -8.45 8.21 -5.13
N ASP A 101 -8.96 7.28 -5.92
CA ASP A 101 -10.07 6.41 -5.52
C ASP A 101 -9.50 5.17 -4.79
N GLY A 102 -8.29 4.73 -5.17
CA GLY A 102 -7.58 3.61 -4.55
C GLY A 102 -7.03 3.91 -3.15
N GLY A 103 -6.64 5.14 -2.85
CA GLY A 103 -6.15 5.56 -1.53
C GLY A 103 -7.25 5.69 -0.46
N ILE A 104 -8.50 5.87 -0.86
CA ILE A 104 -9.66 6.03 0.05
C ILE A 104 -9.81 4.85 1.01
N PRO A 105 -9.81 3.58 0.59
CA PRO A 105 -9.92 2.44 1.51
C PRO A 105 -8.69 2.25 2.41
N VAL A 106 -7.51 2.66 1.96
CA VAL A 106 -6.23 2.49 2.68
C VAL A 106 -6.19 3.34 3.95
N LEU A 107 -6.66 4.58 3.84
CA LEU A 107 -6.64 5.57 4.92
C LEU A 107 -7.38 5.14 6.21
N PRO A 108 -8.67 4.76 6.20
CA PRO A 108 -9.38 4.34 7.40
C PRO A 108 -8.87 2.99 7.94
N VAL A 109 -8.47 2.05 7.07
CA VAL A 109 -7.93 0.75 7.47
C VAL A 109 -6.62 0.91 8.24
N SER A 110 -5.77 1.87 7.85
CA SER A 110 -4.51 2.13 8.55
C SER A 110 -4.71 2.42 10.04
N ARG A 111 -5.81 3.08 10.41
CA ARG A 111 -6.10 3.48 11.80
C ARG A 111 -6.49 2.32 12.71
N ILE A 112 -6.83 1.16 12.15
CA ILE A 112 -7.10 -0.05 12.96
C ILE A 112 -5.82 -0.49 13.69
N SER A 113 -4.69 -0.48 12.98
CA SER A 113 -3.39 -0.89 13.53
C SER A 113 -2.53 0.29 13.97
N PHE A 114 -2.73 1.47 13.37
CA PHE A 114 -1.94 2.68 13.62
C PHE A 114 -2.86 3.87 13.91
N PRO A 115 -3.57 3.87 15.05
CA PRO A 115 -4.64 4.83 15.34
C PRO A 115 -4.17 6.28 15.48
N PHE A 116 -2.87 6.48 15.72
CA PHE A 116 -2.22 7.77 15.93
C PHE A 116 -1.70 8.42 14.64
N VAL A 117 -1.90 7.79 13.47
CA VAL A 117 -1.61 8.47 12.21
C VAL A 117 -2.63 9.59 12.01
N GLU A 118 -2.12 10.82 12.01
CA GLU A 118 -2.89 12.06 11.86
C GLU A 118 -2.66 12.72 10.51
N LYS A 119 -1.52 12.43 9.86
CA LYS A 119 -1.14 13.06 8.59
C LYS A 119 -0.68 12.06 7.53
N ALA A 120 -1.10 12.24 6.29
CA ALA A 120 -0.63 11.48 5.14
C ALA A 120 -0.15 12.43 4.05
N PHE A 121 1.02 12.15 3.48
CA PHE A 121 1.54 12.88 2.33
C PHE A 121 1.30 12.06 1.06
N ALA A 122 0.90 12.72 -0.02
CA ALA A 122 0.66 12.07 -1.30
C ALA A 122 1.05 12.98 -2.46
N ASP A 123 1.23 12.42 -3.65
CA ASP A 123 1.46 13.22 -4.86
C ASP A 123 0.16 13.73 -5.48
N MET A 124 0.26 14.40 -6.64
CA MET A 124 -0.91 14.96 -7.33
C MET A 124 -1.92 13.92 -7.82
N GLY A 125 -1.55 12.64 -7.94
CA GLY A 125 -2.47 11.54 -8.30
C GLY A 125 -3.59 11.35 -7.28
N TYR A 126 -3.34 11.72 -6.01
CA TYR A 126 -4.31 11.65 -4.91
C TYR A 126 -5.09 12.95 -4.69
N SER A 127 -4.97 13.93 -5.60
CA SER A 127 -5.66 15.21 -5.45
C SER A 127 -7.19 15.09 -5.60
N GLY A 128 -7.91 15.90 -4.83
CA GLY A 128 -9.38 15.99 -4.84
C GLY A 128 -10.00 15.89 -3.44
N ASN A 129 -11.29 16.21 -3.34
CA ASN A 129 -11.98 16.27 -2.04
C ASN A 129 -12.28 14.89 -1.42
N ARG A 130 -12.26 13.82 -2.20
CA ARG A 130 -12.65 12.48 -1.74
C ARG A 130 -11.64 11.86 -0.77
N PRO A 131 -10.32 11.83 -1.04
CA PRO A 131 -9.32 11.33 -0.08
C PRO A 131 -9.31 12.11 1.23
N GLN A 132 -9.46 13.44 1.15
CA GLN A 132 -9.44 14.33 2.32
C GLN A 132 -10.66 14.16 3.24
N SER A 133 -11.78 13.64 2.72
CA SER A 133 -13.00 13.41 3.51
C SER A 133 -13.19 11.94 3.92
N ALA A 134 -12.29 11.04 3.49
CA ALA A 134 -12.40 9.60 3.75
C ALA A 134 -12.10 9.21 5.20
N THR A 135 -11.40 10.06 5.95
CA THR A 135 -10.91 9.76 7.30
C THR A 135 -10.58 11.05 8.06
N LEU A 136 -10.20 10.94 9.33
CA LEU A 136 -9.67 12.03 10.14
C LEU A 136 -8.19 12.36 9.85
N ILE A 137 -7.54 11.59 8.97
CA ILE A 137 -6.15 11.83 8.56
C ILE A 137 -6.12 13.01 7.58
N ASP A 138 -5.33 14.03 7.90
CA ASP A 138 -5.08 15.16 7.01
C ASP A 138 -4.19 14.71 5.84
N VAL A 139 -4.72 14.77 4.61
CA VAL A 139 -4.01 14.38 3.40
C VAL A 139 -3.41 15.61 2.72
N GLU A 140 -2.09 15.75 2.82
CA GLU A 140 -1.32 16.82 2.19
C GLU A 140 -0.77 16.38 0.83
N ILE A 141 -1.13 17.12 -0.22
CA ILE A 141 -0.60 16.90 -1.56
C ILE A 141 0.74 17.63 -1.74
N VAL A 142 1.83 16.86 -1.79
CA VAL A 142 3.18 17.36 -2.02
C VAL A 142 3.37 17.64 -3.50
N ARG A 143 3.70 18.89 -3.82
CA ARG A 143 3.99 19.32 -5.19
C ARG A 143 5.49 19.22 -5.45
N LYS A 144 5.86 18.85 -6.67
CA LYS A 144 7.26 18.95 -7.10
C LYS A 144 7.73 20.41 -6.97
N PRO A 145 8.91 20.66 -6.38
CA PRO A 145 9.53 21.98 -6.40
C PRO A 145 9.71 22.47 -7.84
N LYS A 146 9.57 23.78 -8.08
CA LYS A 146 9.67 24.36 -9.43
C LYS A 146 11.05 24.16 -10.09
N ASP A 147 12.08 23.82 -9.32
CA ASP A 147 13.48 23.82 -9.75
C ASP A 147 14.11 22.41 -9.83
N GLN A 148 13.30 21.35 -9.77
CA GLN A 148 13.78 19.97 -9.88
C GLN A 148 13.87 19.55 -11.36
N VAL A 149 15.11 19.37 -11.85
CA VAL A 149 15.46 18.90 -13.22
C VAL A 149 15.12 17.41 -13.39
#